data_AF-A0A397SGM9-F1
#
_entry.id   AF-A0A397SGM9-F1
#
_cell.length_a   1.000
_cell.length_b   1.000
_cell.length_c   1.000
_cell.angle_alpha   90.00
_cell.angle_beta   90.00
_cell.angle_gamma   90.00
#
_symmetry.space_group_name_H-M   'P 1'
#
loop_
_entity.id
_entity.type
_entity.pdbx_description
1 polymer ?
#
loop_
_entity_poly.entity_id
_entity_poly.type
_entity_poly.pdbx_seq_one_letter_code
_entity_poly.pdbx_strand_id
1 'polypeptide(L)'
;MCLYCNFKQITNKQEILKFAIMSIDSTINIPTNDITSLNALIDALKNHISFTIFKNSCKRKLHVLEYVPEREGGNTANFITDFRKLCRDAEITDVAEQIRRLFSAIPSNFIFTNMPVNVDSMDELITMFEEIVLEDSRIIRSGSIIALRHVATGKYLSSCNKKYQQQDDNNVRVNVTFLILLRMLI
;
A
#
# COMPACT_ATOMS: atom_id res chain seq x y z
N MET A 1 -18.07 -14.33 -13.13
CA MET A 1 -19.30 -14.90 -12.53
C MET A 1 -20.42 -13.86 -12.42
N CYS A 2 -20.31 -12.83 -11.56
CA CYS A 2 -21.40 -11.83 -11.39
C CYS A 2 -21.81 -11.11 -12.69
N LEU A 3 -20.85 -10.74 -13.54
CA LEU A 3 -21.13 -10.15 -14.87
C LEU A 3 -22.00 -11.06 -15.76
N TYR A 4 -21.75 -12.37 -15.75
CA TYR A 4 -22.53 -13.34 -16.52
C TYR A 4 -23.92 -13.53 -15.94
N CYS A 5 -24.03 -13.70 -14.61
CA CYS A 5 -25.33 -13.81 -13.94
C CYS A 5 -26.20 -12.57 -14.21
N ASN A 6 -25.63 -11.38 -14.12
CA ASN A 6 -26.33 -10.13 -14.43
C ASN A 6 -26.76 -10.04 -15.90
N PHE A 7 -25.87 -10.38 -16.83
CA PHE A 7 -26.20 -10.37 -18.26
C PHE A 7 -27.30 -11.36 -18.61
N LYS A 8 -27.31 -12.53 -17.96
CA LYS A 8 -28.33 -13.58 -18.16
C LYS A 8 -29.56 -13.43 -17.28
N GLN A 9 -29.65 -12.36 -16.48
CA GLN A 9 -30.74 -12.12 -15.53
C GLN A 9 -30.98 -13.29 -14.56
N ILE A 10 -29.91 -14.03 -14.24
CA ILE A 10 -29.93 -15.12 -13.26
C ILE A 10 -30.02 -14.48 -11.88
N THR A 11 -31.25 -14.39 -11.37
CA THR A 11 -31.58 -13.78 -10.07
C THR A 11 -31.96 -14.84 -9.03
N ASN A 12 -32.25 -16.07 -9.46
CA ASN A 12 -32.63 -17.16 -8.58
C ASN A 12 -31.41 -17.74 -7.87
N LYS A 13 -31.46 -17.82 -6.53
CA LYS A 13 -30.39 -18.36 -5.68
C LYS A 13 -29.97 -19.79 -6.05
N GLN A 14 -30.91 -20.65 -6.43
CA GLN A 14 -30.62 -22.04 -6.83
C GLN A 14 -29.89 -22.11 -8.18
N GLU A 15 -30.26 -21.25 -9.13
CA GLU A 15 -29.56 -21.16 -10.42
C GLU A 15 -28.13 -20.63 -10.25
N ILE A 16 -27.95 -19.62 -9.38
CA ILE A 16 -26.63 -19.12 -9.00
C ILE A 16 -25.79 -20.23 -8.38
N LEU A 17 -26.36 -21.03 -7.47
CA LEU A 17 -25.68 -22.16 -6.84
C LEU A 17 -25.26 -23.21 -7.87
N LYS A 18 -26.19 -23.61 -8.76
CA LYS A 18 -25.90 -24.59 -9.81
C LYS A 18 -24.78 -24.10 -10.73
N PHE A 19 -24.82 -22.82 -11.12
CA PHE A 19 -23.76 -22.21 -11.93
C PHE A 19 -22.42 -22.15 -11.18
N ALA A 20 -22.43 -21.86 -9.88
CA ALA A 20 -21.24 -21.88 -9.03
C ALA A 20 -20.59 -23.27 -9.04
N ILE A 21 -21.39 -24.32 -8.81
CA ILE A 21 -20.94 -25.71 -8.82
C ILE A 21 -20.32 -26.08 -10.17
N MET A 22 -20.98 -25.70 -11.28
CA MET A 22 -20.46 -25.96 -12.64
C MET A 22 -19.18 -25.20 -12.97
N SER A 23 -18.88 -24.10 -12.26
CA SER A 23 -17.69 -23.29 -12.49
C SER A 23 -16.46 -23.80 -11.74
N ILE A 24 -16.61 -24.82 -10.91
CA ILE A 24 -15.51 -25.41 -10.14
C ILE A 24 -14.67 -26.26 -11.07
N ASP A 25 -13.35 -26.13 -10.94
CA ASP A 25 -12.41 -26.94 -11.68
C ASP A 25 -12.62 -28.43 -11.35
N SER A 26 -12.69 -29.28 -12.38
CA SER A 26 -12.93 -30.72 -12.24
C SER A 26 -11.92 -31.45 -11.34
N THR A 27 -10.74 -30.87 -11.10
CA THR A 27 -9.72 -31.41 -10.18
C THR A 27 -10.07 -31.21 -8.71
N ILE A 28 -11.04 -30.34 -8.39
CA ILE A 28 -11.51 -30.06 -7.03
C ILE A 28 -12.73 -30.96 -6.77
N ASN A 29 -12.47 -32.15 -6.24
CA ASN A 29 -13.51 -33.12 -5.95
C ASN A 29 -14.18 -32.82 -4.59
N ILE A 30 -15.40 -32.27 -4.63
CA ILE A 30 -16.23 -32.01 -3.45
C ILE A 30 -17.58 -32.74 -3.58
N PRO A 31 -18.22 -33.15 -2.48
CA PRO A 31 -19.52 -33.85 -2.53
C PRO A 31 -20.64 -32.87 -2.90
N THR A 32 -20.86 -32.67 -4.21
CA THR A 32 -21.82 -31.67 -4.72
C THR A 32 -23.28 -32.01 -4.46
N ASN A 33 -23.61 -33.29 -4.26
CA ASN A 33 -24.99 -33.76 -4.10
C ASN A 33 -25.64 -33.27 -2.81
N ASP A 34 -24.84 -32.98 -1.78
CA ASP A 34 -25.31 -32.54 -0.46
C ASP A 34 -25.34 -31.01 -0.31
N ILE A 35 -24.94 -30.28 -1.36
CA ILE A 35 -24.79 -28.82 -1.33
C ILE A 35 -26.10 -28.15 -1.75
N THR A 36 -26.84 -27.68 -0.75
CA THR A 36 -28.14 -27.00 -0.94
C THR A 36 -28.08 -25.48 -0.87
N SER A 37 -26.92 -24.91 -0.50
CA SER A 37 -26.73 -23.47 -0.34
C SER A 37 -25.32 -23.02 -0.73
N LEU A 38 -25.17 -21.72 -1.02
CA LEU A 38 -23.86 -21.13 -1.31
C LEU A 38 -22.91 -21.22 -0.10
N ASN A 39 -23.43 -21.12 1.13
CA ASN A 39 -22.61 -21.27 2.34
C ASN A 39 -22.07 -22.70 2.45
N ALA A 40 -22.92 -23.71 2.24
CA ALA A 40 -22.48 -25.10 2.22
C ALA A 40 -21.43 -25.35 1.12
N LEU A 41 -21.54 -24.69 -0.04
CA LEU A 41 -20.53 -24.74 -1.09
C LEU A 41 -19.20 -24.14 -0.65
N ILE A 42 -19.24 -22.96 -0.02
CA ILE A 42 -18.05 -22.28 0.50
C ILE A 42 -17.36 -23.16 1.54
N ASP A 43 -18.12 -23.75 2.47
CA ASP A 43 -17.56 -24.61 3.51
C ASP A 43 -16.91 -25.88 2.91
N ALA A 44 -17.58 -26.52 1.95
CA ALA A 44 -17.02 -27.66 1.22
C ALA A 44 -15.72 -27.31 0.48
N LEU A 45 -15.68 -26.14 -0.18
CA LEU A 45 -14.49 -25.64 -0.87
C LEU A 45 -13.35 -25.31 0.11
N LYS A 46 -13.67 -24.68 1.24
CA LYS A 46 -12.66 -24.35 2.27
C LYS A 46 -12.04 -25.59 2.91
N ASN A 47 -12.82 -26.67 3.04
CA ASN A 47 -12.35 -27.94 3.56
C ASN A 47 -11.47 -28.72 2.56
N HIS A 48 -11.50 -28.38 1.27
CA HIS A 48 -10.66 -29.03 0.28
C HIS A 48 -9.19 -28.57 0.38
N ILE A 49 -8.24 -29.49 0.15
CA ILE A 49 -6.80 -29.22 0.27
C ILE A 49 -6.32 -28.06 -0.61
N SER A 50 -6.91 -27.89 -1.80
CA SER A 50 -6.58 -26.79 -2.71
C SER A 50 -6.79 -25.42 -2.09
N PHE A 51 -7.80 -25.26 -1.21
CA PHE A 51 -8.02 -23.99 -0.52
C PHE A 51 -6.88 -23.69 0.47
N THR A 52 -6.42 -24.70 1.22
CA THR A 52 -5.27 -24.55 2.13
C THR A 52 -4.00 -24.19 1.36
N ILE A 53 -3.74 -24.84 0.22
CA ILE A 53 -2.60 -24.55 -0.64
C ILE A 53 -2.67 -23.12 -1.19
N PHE A 54 -3.83 -22.72 -1.70
CA PHE A 54 -4.08 -21.36 -2.20
C PHE A 54 -3.86 -20.32 -1.10
N LYS A 55 -4.47 -20.51 0.08
CA LYS A 55 -4.32 -19.64 1.25
C LYS A 55 -2.86 -19.46 1.65
N ASN A 56 -2.10 -20.55 1.73
CA ASN A 56 -0.67 -20.52 2.05
C ASN A 56 0.16 -19.86 0.94
N SER A 57 -0.25 -19.99 -0.33
CA SER A 57 0.39 -19.26 -1.42
C SER A 57 0.22 -17.75 -1.29
N CYS A 58 -0.96 -17.28 -0.86
CA CYS A 58 -1.20 -15.86 -0.60
C CYS A 58 -0.32 -15.34 0.54
N LYS A 59 -0.14 -16.13 1.61
CA LYS A 59 0.79 -15.80 2.70
C LYS A 59 2.24 -15.67 2.25
N ARG A 60 2.72 -16.57 1.37
CA ARG A 60 4.07 -16.48 0.79
C ARG A 60 4.21 -15.27 -0.12
N LYS A 61 3.20 -14.97 -0.93
CA LYS A 61 3.18 -13.76 -1.77
C LYS A 61 3.23 -12.48 -0.93
N LEU A 62 2.52 -12.42 0.19
CA LEU A 62 2.62 -11.29 1.14
C LEU A 62 4.02 -11.12 1.71
N HIS A 63 4.74 -12.22 1.96
CA HIS A 63 6.10 -12.15 2.50
C HIS A 63 7.10 -11.56 1.50
N VAL A 64 6.88 -11.75 0.20
CA VAL A 64 7.75 -11.22 -0.87
C VAL A 64 7.17 -9.99 -1.55
N LEU A 65 6.05 -9.47 -1.04
CA LEU A 65 5.46 -8.26 -1.56
C LEU A 65 6.31 -7.09 -1.07
N GLU A 66 6.79 -6.28 -2.00
CA GLU A 66 7.63 -5.12 -1.69
C GLU A 66 6.96 -3.86 -2.22
N TYR A 67 6.96 -2.82 -1.40
CA TYR A 67 6.53 -1.50 -1.81
C TYR A 67 7.66 -0.79 -2.56
N VAL A 68 7.37 -0.37 -3.79
CA VAL A 68 8.23 0.51 -4.57
C VAL A 68 7.58 1.89 -4.64
N PRO A 69 8.27 2.96 -4.19
CA PRO A 69 7.75 4.32 -4.28
C PRO A 69 7.54 4.76 -5.74
N GLU A 70 6.58 5.65 -5.99
CA GLU A 70 6.27 6.11 -7.36
C GLU A 70 7.46 6.80 -8.05
N ARG A 71 8.29 7.52 -7.28
CA ARG A 71 9.53 8.12 -7.79
C ARG A 71 10.57 7.10 -8.28
N GLU A 72 10.47 5.85 -7.85
CA GLU A 72 11.32 4.73 -8.27
C GLU A 72 10.62 3.89 -9.36
N GLY A 73 9.52 4.40 -9.92
CA GLY A 73 8.73 3.72 -10.95
C GLY A 73 7.66 2.77 -10.41
N GLY A 74 7.42 2.79 -9.10
CA GLY A 74 6.37 1.99 -8.47
C GLY A 74 4.96 2.55 -8.68
N ASN A 75 3.98 1.83 -8.16
CA ASN A 75 2.57 2.25 -8.19
C ASN A 75 1.90 1.91 -6.86
N THR A 76 1.61 2.94 -6.08
CA THR A 76 1.04 2.80 -4.73
C THR A 76 -0.34 2.13 -4.75
N ALA A 77 -1.20 2.50 -5.70
CA ALA A 77 -2.54 1.93 -5.82
C ALA A 77 -2.54 0.43 -6.14
N ASN A 78 -1.64 -0.02 -7.02
CA ASN A 78 -1.46 -1.44 -7.34
C ASN A 78 -0.94 -2.21 -6.13
N PHE A 79 0.06 -1.67 -5.44
CA PHE A 79 0.60 -2.29 -4.21
C PHE A 79 -0.50 -2.46 -3.14
N ILE A 80 -1.28 -1.42 -2.86
CA ILE A 80 -2.40 -1.49 -1.90
C ILE A 80 -3.44 -2.52 -2.35
N THR A 81 -3.78 -2.55 -3.64
CA THR A 81 -4.75 -3.50 -4.20
C THR A 81 -4.28 -4.94 -4.01
N ASP A 82 -3.02 -5.21 -4.33
CA ASP A 82 -2.42 -6.53 -4.18
C ASP A 82 -2.31 -6.93 -2.70
N PHE A 83 -1.88 -6.02 -1.84
CA PHE A 83 -1.82 -6.24 -0.40
C PHE A 83 -3.20 -6.62 0.18
N ARG A 84 -4.23 -5.82 -0.08
CA ARG A 84 -5.61 -6.08 0.39
C ARG A 84 -6.14 -7.41 -0.12
N LYS A 85 -5.93 -7.68 -1.41
CA LYS A 85 -6.34 -8.93 -2.05
C LYS A 85 -5.69 -10.12 -1.38
N LEU A 86 -4.37 -10.09 -1.18
CA LEU A 86 -3.64 -11.18 -0.57
C LEU A 86 -4.01 -11.37 0.90
N CYS A 87 -4.22 -10.31 1.68
CA CYS A 87 -4.70 -10.40 3.07
C CYS A 87 -6.06 -11.10 3.16
N ARG A 88 -7.02 -10.68 2.32
CA ARG A 88 -8.36 -11.30 2.25
C ARG A 88 -8.26 -12.77 1.84
N ASP A 89 -7.54 -13.06 0.77
CA ASP A 89 -7.42 -14.41 0.21
C ASP A 89 -6.61 -15.35 1.14
N ALA A 90 -5.77 -14.79 2.01
CA ALA A 90 -5.04 -15.50 3.07
C ALA A 90 -5.86 -15.67 4.38
N GLU A 91 -7.07 -15.12 4.44
CA GLU A 91 -7.91 -15.00 5.65
C GLU A 91 -7.19 -14.32 6.83
N ILE A 92 -6.40 -13.26 6.55
CA ILE A 92 -5.73 -12.46 7.58
C ILE A 92 -6.67 -11.32 7.98
N THR A 93 -7.43 -11.52 9.05
CA THR A 93 -8.39 -10.55 9.59
C THR A 93 -7.86 -9.76 10.78
N ASP A 94 -6.82 -10.26 11.45
CA ASP A 94 -6.19 -9.59 12.59
C ASP A 94 -5.45 -8.33 12.15
N VAL A 95 -5.83 -7.19 12.71
CA VAL A 95 -5.32 -5.87 12.30
C VAL A 95 -3.84 -5.72 12.67
N ALA A 96 -3.42 -6.24 13.82
CA ALA A 96 -2.02 -6.19 14.24
C ALA A 96 -1.10 -6.97 13.27
N GLU A 97 -1.56 -8.14 12.80
CA GLU A 97 -0.85 -8.91 11.77
C GLU A 97 -0.84 -8.20 10.41
N GLN A 98 -1.91 -7.49 10.03
CA GLN A 98 -1.95 -6.68 8.81
C GLN A 98 -0.93 -5.52 8.89
N ILE A 99 -0.90 -4.80 10.01
CA ILE A 99 0.09 -3.74 10.29
C ILE A 99 1.50 -4.30 10.11
N ARG A 100 1.83 -5.39 10.82
CA ARG A 100 3.16 -6.00 10.76
C ARG A 100 3.57 -6.37 9.35
N ARG A 101 2.64 -6.93 8.56
CA ARG A 101 2.89 -7.32 7.16
C ARG A 101 3.10 -6.14 6.25
N LEU A 102 2.28 -5.09 6.38
CA LEU A 102 2.45 -3.88 5.59
C LEU A 102 3.82 -3.26 5.84
N PHE A 103 4.23 -3.09 7.10
CA PHE A 103 5.53 -2.52 7.42
C PHE A 103 6.70 -3.42 7.05
N SER A 104 6.53 -4.74 7.02
CA SER A 104 7.57 -5.63 6.49
C SER A 104 7.79 -5.51 4.99
N ALA A 105 6.78 -5.02 4.25
CA ALA A 105 6.87 -4.80 2.81
C ALA A 105 7.48 -3.43 2.45
N ILE A 106 7.63 -2.54 3.43
CA ILE A 106 8.09 -1.17 3.22
C ILE A 106 9.63 -1.11 3.42
N PRO A 107 10.37 -0.49 2.49
CA PRO A 107 11.81 -0.25 2.66
C PRO A 107 12.16 0.48 3.96
N SER A 108 13.25 0.07 4.62
CA SER A 108 13.64 0.61 5.94
C SER A 108 13.90 2.13 5.96
N ASN A 109 14.30 2.71 4.83
CA ASN A 109 14.49 4.15 4.64
C ASN A 109 13.17 4.95 4.58
N PHE A 110 12.03 4.28 4.56
CA PHE A 110 10.70 4.88 4.54
C PHE A 110 10.06 4.97 5.94
N ILE A 111 10.65 4.30 6.95
CA ILE A 111 10.03 4.18 8.27
C ILE A 111 10.21 5.49 9.04
N PHE A 112 9.15 6.30 9.08
CA PHE A 112 9.09 7.48 9.93
C PHE A 112 8.94 7.09 11.40
N THR A 113 9.60 7.84 12.28
CA THR A 113 9.62 7.61 13.73
C THR A 113 8.26 7.79 14.43
N ASN A 114 7.22 8.23 13.70
CA ASN A 114 5.92 8.60 14.25
C ASN A 114 4.78 7.77 13.63
N MET A 115 4.84 6.44 13.77
CA MET A 115 3.68 5.56 13.54
C MET A 115 2.51 5.98 14.44
N PRO A 116 1.32 6.31 13.90
CA PRO A 116 0.14 6.48 14.72
C PRO A 116 -0.17 5.18 15.48
N VAL A 117 -0.41 5.32 16.78
CA VAL A 117 -0.46 4.19 17.74
C VAL A 117 -1.79 3.44 17.70
N ASN A 118 -2.80 3.94 16.97
CA ASN A 118 -4.13 3.34 16.96
C ASN A 118 -4.65 3.16 15.52
N VAL A 119 -4.73 1.90 15.09
CA VAL A 119 -5.35 1.47 13.84
C VAL A 119 -6.24 0.29 14.17
N ASP A 120 -7.54 0.47 13.92
CA ASP A 120 -8.56 -0.50 14.28
C ASP A 120 -9.14 -1.22 13.06
N SER A 121 -8.73 -0.80 11.84
CA SER A 121 -9.21 -1.40 10.60
C SER A 121 -8.18 -1.37 9.46
N MET A 122 -8.41 -2.21 8.44
CA MET A 122 -7.63 -2.19 7.20
C MET A 122 -7.75 -0.83 6.48
N ASP A 123 -8.91 -0.18 6.53
CA ASP A 123 -9.11 1.08 5.81
C ASP A 123 -8.34 2.24 6.49
N GLU A 124 -8.30 2.25 7.82
CA GLU A 124 -7.44 3.16 8.60
C GLU A 124 -5.95 2.89 8.34
N LEU A 125 -5.55 1.61 8.28
CA LEU A 125 -4.17 1.22 7.94
C LEU A 125 -3.75 1.76 6.57
N ILE A 126 -4.60 1.61 5.56
CA ILE A 126 -4.32 2.11 4.21
C ILE A 126 -4.29 3.65 4.19
N THR A 127 -5.18 4.31 4.93
CA THR A 127 -5.19 5.78 5.03
C THR A 127 -3.90 6.30 5.64
N MET A 128 -3.46 5.71 6.76
CA MET A 128 -2.16 6.03 7.37
C MET A 128 -1.01 5.82 6.37
N PHE A 129 -1.01 4.69 5.67
CA PHE A 129 0.04 4.39 4.71
C PHE A 129 0.09 5.42 3.57
N GLU A 130 -1.06 5.86 3.06
CA GLU A 130 -1.15 6.90 2.05
C GLU A 130 -0.61 8.25 2.57
N GLU A 131 -0.91 8.63 3.82
CA GLU A 131 -0.33 9.82 4.45
C GLU A 131 1.19 9.75 4.52
N ILE A 132 1.74 8.58 4.85
CA ILE A 132 3.19 8.34 4.88
C ILE A 132 3.80 8.49 3.49
N VAL A 133 3.19 7.89 2.47
CA VAL A 133 3.63 8.00 1.07
C VAL A 133 3.57 9.46 0.60
N LEU A 134 2.51 10.19 0.96
CA LEU A 134 2.35 11.60 0.62
C LEU A 134 3.43 12.47 1.28
N GLU A 135 3.74 12.25 2.55
CA GLU A 135 4.81 12.99 3.23
C GLU A 135 6.19 12.64 2.67
N ASP A 136 6.47 11.37 2.40
CA ASP A 136 7.73 10.95 1.77
C ASP A 136 7.90 11.55 0.36
N SER A 137 6.82 11.75 -0.39
CA SER A 137 6.86 12.42 -1.70
C SER A 137 7.34 13.87 -1.64
N ARG A 138 7.24 14.53 -0.47
CA ARG A 138 7.62 15.93 -0.25
C ARG A 138 9.06 16.10 0.24
N ILE A 139 9.73 15.01 0.61
CA ILE A 139 11.09 15.07 1.17
C ILE A 139 12.10 15.37 0.06
N ILE A 140 12.87 16.45 0.24
CA ILE A 140 14.05 16.74 -0.57
C ILE A 140 15.18 15.81 -0.11
N ARG A 141 15.62 14.91 -1.00
CA ARG A 141 16.69 13.95 -0.72
C ARG A 141 18.03 14.42 -1.28
N SER A 142 19.12 13.85 -0.76
CA SER A 142 20.47 14.07 -1.32
C SER A 142 20.48 13.78 -2.83
N GLY A 143 21.09 14.67 -3.62
CA GLY A 143 21.10 14.60 -5.08
C GLY A 143 19.89 15.23 -5.78
N SER A 144 18.87 15.68 -5.04
CA SER A 144 17.76 16.45 -5.63
C SER A 144 18.27 17.80 -6.16
N ILE A 145 17.81 18.19 -7.35
CA ILE A 145 18.06 19.53 -7.90
C ILE A 145 16.95 20.45 -7.42
N ILE A 146 17.28 21.37 -6.52
CA ILE A 146 16.34 22.35 -5.99
C ILE A 146 16.61 23.74 -6.56
N ALA A 147 15.55 24.47 -6.88
CA ALA A 147 15.61 25.88 -7.22
C ALA A 147 14.89 26.67 -6.12
N LEU A 148 15.62 27.58 -5.46
CA LEU A 148 15.04 28.44 -4.43
C LEU A 148 14.60 29.76 -5.06
N ARG A 149 13.34 30.16 -4.82
CA ARG A 149 12.77 31.41 -5.35
C ARG A 149 12.48 32.38 -4.20
N HIS A 150 12.94 33.62 -4.33
CA HIS A 150 12.60 34.67 -3.38
C HIS A 150 11.15 35.14 -3.62
N VAL A 151 10.27 34.92 -2.63
CA VAL A 151 8.82 35.14 -2.74
C VAL A 151 8.48 36.57 -3.18
N ALA A 152 9.04 37.58 -2.51
CA ALA A 152 8.67 38.98 -2.77
C ALA A 152 9.09 39.48 -4.15
N THR A 153 10.25 39.06 -4.65
CA THR A 153 10.77 39.55 -5.95
C THR A 153 10.49 38.62 -7.11
N GLY A 154 10.06 37.38 -6.83
CA GLY A 154 9.90 36.32 -7.81
C GLY A 154 11.20 35.81 -8.45
N LYS A 155 12.38 36.35 -8.09
CA LYS A 155 13.68 35.95 -8.63
C LYS A 155 14.18 34.65 -8.01
N TYR A 156 14.83 33.80 -8.81
CA TYR A 156 15.52 32.62 -8.31
C TYR A 156 16.86 33.00 -7.67
N LEU A 157 17.17 32.37 -6.54
CA LEU A 157 18.52 32.38 -5.99
C LEU A 157 19.42 31.66 -6.98
N SER A 158 20.38 32.40 -7.52
CA SER A 158 21.49 31.84 -8.29
C SER A 158 22.76 32.00 -7.47
N SER A 159 23.61 30.97 -7.45
CA SER A 159 24.94 31.12 -6.89
C SER A 159 25.71 32.10 -7.77
N CYS A 160 26.06 33.26 -7.22
CA CYS A 160 27.04 34.13 -7.84
C CYS A 160 28.41 33.82 -7.23
N ASN A 161 29.43 33.60 -8.05
CA ASN A 161 30.83 33.47 -7.61
C ASN A 161 31.37 34.85 -7.18
N LYS A 162 30.76 35.45 -6.16
CA LYS A 162 31.28 36.67 -5.54
C LYS A 162 32.18 36.25 -4.38
N LYS A 163 33.49 36.44 -4.56
CA LYS A 163 34.45 36.41 -3.45
C LYS A 163 34.19 37.66 -2.62
N TYR A 164 33.50 37.51 -1.49
CA TYR A 164 33.45 38.57 -0.49
C TYR A 164 34.85 38.72 0.07
N GLN A 165 35.39 39.94 0.07
CA GLN A 165 36.66 40.19 0.75
C GLN A 165 36.44 39.86 2.22
N GLN A 166 37.23 38.91 2.75
CA GLN A 166 37.25 38.63 4.18
C GLN A 166 37.65 39.92 4.89
N GLN A 167 36.70 40.54 5.57
CA GLN A 167 36.99 41.48 6.62
C GLN A 167 36.69 40.75 7.92
N ASP A 168 37.78 40.35 8.57
CA ASP A 168 37.94 39.79 9.91
C ASP A 168 37.44 38.36 10.20
N ASP A 169 38.28 37.67 10.97
CA ASP A 169 38.26 36.25 11.37
C ASP A 169 36.98 35.84 12.13
N ASN A 170 35.87 35.69 11.43
CA ASN A 170 34.78 34.84 11.89
C ASN A 170 34.35 33.93 10.76
N ASN A 171 34.81 32.69 10.83
CA ASN A 171 34.43 31.59 9.95
C ASN A 171 32.91 31.43 10.01
N VAL A 172 32.17 32.01 9.05
CA VAL A 172 30.74 31.75 8.90
C VAL A 172 30.59 30.33 8.38
N ARG A 173 30.63 29.37 9.32
CA ARG A 173 30.08 28.04 9.11
C ARG A 173 28.57 28.21 8.94
N VAL A 174 28.12 28.35 7.70
CA VAL A 174 26.72 28.10 7.38
C VAL A 174 26.54 26.59 7.51
N ASN A 175 26.26 26.14 8.74
CA ASN A 175 25.74 24.82 8.97
C ASN A 175 24.32 24.86 8.41
N VAL A 176 24.16 24.38 7.17
CA VAL A 176 22.88 24.31 6.48
C VAL A 176 22.08 23.17 7.11
N THR A 177 21.71 23.35 8.38
CA THR A 177 20.57 22.65 8.96
C THR A 177 19.36 23.34 8.36
N PHE A 178 18.94 22.88 7.17
CA PHE A 178 17.65 23.24 6.56
C PHE A 178 16.56 22.55 7.39
N LEU A 179 16.37 23.02 8.62
CA LEU A 179 15.12 22.79 9.32
C LEU A 179 14.07 23.59 8.56
N ILE A 180 13.01 22.89 8.20
CA ILE A 180 11.74 23.41 7.71
C ILE A 180 11.21 24.40 8.77
N LEU A 181 11.69 25.63 8.73
CA LEU A 181 11.26 26.74 9.59
C LEU A 181 10.70 27.88 8.73
N LEU A 182 10.05 27.53 7.63
CA LEU A 182 9.30 28.49 6.80
C LEU A 182 7.79 28.19 6.80
N ARG A 183 7.27 27.62 7.88
CA ARG A 183 5.82 27.46 8.11
C ARG A 183 5.32 27.99 9.46
N MET A 184 6.12 28.78 10.19
CA MET A 184 5.70 29.39 11.47
C MET A 184 5.62 30.93 11.46
N LEU A 185 5.73 31.59 10.30
CA LEU A 185 5.55 33.03 10.19
C LEU A 185 4.67 33.40 8.98
N ILE A 186 3.45 32.86 8.95
CA ILE A 186 2.25 33.49 8.38
C ILE A 186 1.08 33.11 9.29
#